data_AF-A0A5E4HN79-F1
#
_entry.id   AF-A0A5E4HN79-F1
#
_cell.length_a   1.000
_cell.length_b   1.000
_cell.length_c   1.000
_cell.angle_alpha   90.00
_cell.angle_beta   90.00
_cell.angle_gamma   90.00
#
_symmetry.space_group_name_H-M   'P 1'
#
loop_
_entity.id
_entity.type
_entity.pdbx_description
1 polymer ?
#
loop_
_entity_poly.entity_id
_entity_poly.type
_entity_poly.pdbx_seq_one_letter_code
_entity_poly.pdbx_strand_id
1 'polypeptide(L)'
;MRTAVIALTLTLVVLACGCDKSPVEEAVNDAIKANDPSLCEKNLADQPQPQEKIDSCLKSVASQTNSTAACALLKDPENREPCVSIVAANKKDFSVCDELNDSAQNKACMAKVGLIYGIEAAEAAQEKAKELYDAVYGKGAYCEREKDDFQKAECLLKSALKYKDPDVCAKIDAEEKANNCRQAVAYSFSDNNACKKITNQDLQKTCSSEVAFKLSMETGTVEFCKKLPPEDADKCIALTAMRLARPGFCDQLNNQTTRMNCIKEANDAATLRSITQK
;
A
#
# COMPACT_ATOMS: atom_id res chain seq x y z
N MET A 1 -53.55 13.62 18.64
CA MET A 1 -53.10 14.65 17.68
C MET A 1 -51.75 15.17 18.12
N ARG A 2 -50.78 15.19 17.18
CA ARG A 2 -49.52 15.96 17.20
C ARG A 2 -48.39 15.47 18.13
N THR A 3 -47.63 14.51 17.64
CA THR A 3 -46.16 14.54 17.78
C THR A 3 -45.58 14.47 16.37
N ALA A 4 -45.14 15.63 15.91
CA ALA A 4 -44.70 15.91 14.56
C ALA A 4 -43.20 15.59 14.40
N VAL A 5 -42.91 14.79 13.38
CA VAL A 5 -41.84 14.98 12.38
C VAL A 5 -40.76 16.00 12.78
N ILE A 6 -39.69 15.52 13.40
CA ILE A 6 -38.37 16.16 13.36
C ILE A 6 -37.43 15.17 12.66
N ALA A 7 -37.58 15.11 11.35
CA ALA A 7 -36.76 14.34 10.42
C ALA A 7 -36.43 15.26 9.25
N LEU A 8 -35.58 16.27 9.50
CA LEU A 8 -35.02 17.25 8.57
C LEU A 8 -34.13 18.11 9.48
N THR A 9 -32.81 18.09 9.50
CA THR A 9 -31.86 18.32 8.40
C THR A 9 -30.46 17.93 8.92
N LEU A 10 -30.01 16.70 8.62
CA LEU A 10 -28.59 16.33 8.74
C LEU A 10 -28.10 15.81 7.37
N THR A 11 -28.52 16.51 6.33
CA THR A 11 -28.19 16.22 4.93
C THR A 11 -26.95 17.05 4.56
N LEU A 12 -25.85 16.37 4.24
CA LEU A 12 -24.75 16.86 3.41
C LEU A 12 -24.09 18.19 3.82
N VAL A 13 -23.22 18.13 4.83
CA VAL A 13 -21.94 18.85 4.76
C VAL A 13 -20.85 17.82 4.47
N VAL A 14 -21.00 17.13 3.33
CA VAL A 14 -19.83 16.51 2.70
C VAL A 14 -19.04 17.68 2.16
N LEU A 15 -18.05 18.10 2.94
CA LEU A 15 -17.02 19.03 2.54
C LEU A 15 -16.57 18.65 1.13
N ALA A 16 -16.98 19.47 0.16
CA ALA A 16 -16.33 19.57 -1.14
C ALA A 16 -14.93 20.15 -0.89
N CYS A 17 -14.03 19.36 -0.31
CA CYS A 17 -12.61 19.47 -0.62
C CYS A 17 -12.47 18.94 -2.05
N GLY A 18 -13.02 19.68 -3.02
CA GLY A 18 -12.66 19.54 -4.41
C GLY A 18 -11.16 19.76 -4.44
N CYS A 19 -10.41 18.67 -4.53
CA CYS A 19 -9.02 18.74 -4.91
C CYS A 19 -9.05 19.16 -6.37
N ASP A 20 -9.29 20.46 -6.61
CA ASP A 20 -9.15 21.05 -7.92
C ASP A 20 -7.70 20.82 -8.29
N LYS A 21 -7.49 19.82 -9.15
CA LYS A 21 -6.16 19.46 -9.64
C LYS A 21 -5.55 20.74 -10.19
N SER A 22 -4.30 20.98 -9.82
CA SER A 22 -3.63 22.17 -10.33
C SER A 22 -3.58 22.09 -11.87
N PRO A 23 -3.72 23.21 -12.60
CA PRO A 23 -3.64 23.21 -14.06
C PRO A 23 -2.36 22.56 -14.60
N VAL A 24 -1.27 22.60 -13.83
CA VAL A 24 0.00 21.93 -14.16
C VAL A 24 -0.13 20.41 -14.07
N GLU A 25 -0.79 19.89 -13.04
CA GLU A 25 -1.00 18.44 -12.87
C GLU A 25 -1.88 17.87 -13.99
N GLU A 26 -2.92 18.60 -14.39
CA GLU A 26 -3.75 18.23 -15.54
C GLU A 26 -2.94 18.20 -16.84
N ALA A 27 -2.17 19.26 -17.11
CA ALA A 27 -1.30 19.32 -18.29
C ALA A 27 -0.24 18.21 -18.32
N VAL A 28 0.36 17.87 -17.18
CA VAL A 28 1.31 16.76 -17.06
C VAL A 28 0.64 15.42 -17.39
N ASN A 29 -0.55 15.16 -16.83
CA ASN A 29 -1.28 13.92 -17.09
C ASN A 29 -1.68 13.77 -18.56
N ASP A 30 -2.14 14.86 -19.18
CA ASP A 30 -2.48 14.88 -20.60
C ASP A 30 -1.25 14.61 -21.48
N ALA A 31 -0.13 15.30 -21.20
CA ALA A 31 1.13 15.11 -21.92
C ALA A 31 1.67 13.67 -21.78
N ILE A 32 1.61 13.08 -20.58
CA ILE A 32 2.02 11.69 -20.34
C ILE A 32 1.09 10.72 -21.08
N LYS A 33 -0.23 10.90 -20.97
CA LYS A 33 -1.22 10.02 -21.60
C LYS A 33 -1.11 10.03 -23.12
N ALA A 34 -0.82 11.18 -23.71
CA ALA A 34 -0.58 11.33 -25.15
C ALA A 34 0.85 10.97 -25.57
N ASN A 35 1.78 10.81 -24.62
CA ASN A 35 3.22 10.74 -24.85
C ASN A 35 3.73 11.91 -25.73
N ASP A 36 3.19 13.10 -25.48
CA ASP A 36 3.46 14.31 -26.25
C ASP A 36 3.80 15.48 -25.30
N PRO A 37 5.09 15.76 -25.08
CA PRO A 37 5.54 16.85 -24.21
C PRO A 37 5.10 18.24 -24.70
N SER A 38 4.76 18.42 -25.99
CA SER A 38 4.33 19.72 -26.51
C SER A 38 2.97 20.16 -25.95
N LEU A 39 2.18 19.22 -25.42
CA LEU A 39 0.94 19.53 -24.71
C LEU A 39 1.18 20.39 -23.45
N CYS A 40 2.38 20.34 -22.84
CA CYS A 40 2.73 21.25 -21.75
C CYS A 40 2.69 22.71 -22.20
N GLU A 41 3.28 23.05 -23.35
CA GLU A 41 3.26 24.41 -23.88
C GLU A 41 1.83 24.83 -24.26
N LYS A 42 1.11 23.94 -24.93
CA LYS A 42 -0.27 24.20 -25.39
C LYS A 42 -1.23 24.45 -24.23
N ASN A 43 -1.20 23.62 -23.20
CA ASN A 43 -2.18 23.67 -22.11
C ASN A 43 -1.88 24.76 -21.08
N LEU A 44 -0.64 25.26 -21.02
CA LEU A 44 -0.19 26.24 -20.02
C LEU A 44 0.11 27.62 -20.61
N ALA A 45 -0.07 27.83 -21.91
CA ALA A 45 0.24 29.10 -22.59
C ALA A 45 -0.50 30.32 -21.97
N ASP A 46 -1.76 30.14 -21.55
CA ASP A 46 -2.60 31.21 -21.01
C ASP A 46 -2.43 31.41 -19.49
N GLN A 47 -1.54 30.65 -18.85
CA GLN A 47 -1.36 30.70 -17.41
C GLN A 47 -0.44 31.86 -16.98
N PRO A 48 -0.66 32.45 -15.78
CA PRO A 48 0.34 33.34 -15.17
C PRO A 48 1.67 32.62 -14.99
N GLN A 49 2.78 33.29 -15.33
CA GLN A 49 4.14 32.72 -15.37
C GLN A 49 4.22 31.45 -16.23
N PRO A 50 3.86 31.55 -17.53
CA PRO A 50 3.68 30.37 -18.38
C PRO A 50 4.98 29.57 -18.51
N GLN A 51 6.15 30.22 -18.60
CA GLN A 51 7.42 29.52 -18.79
C GLN A 51 7.82 28.65 -17.59
N GLU A 52 7.66 29.14 -16.35
CA GLU A 52 7.98 28.36 -15.15
C GLU A 52 7.07 27.12 -15.02
N LYS A 53 5.78 27.30 -15.31
CA LYS A 53 4.79 26.20 -15.32
C LYS A 53 5.07 25.20 -16.44
N ILE A 54 5.41 25.67 -17.64
CA ILE A 54 5.79 24.84 -18.79
C ILE A 54 7.06 24.04 -18.45
N ASP A 55 8.10 24.68 -17.93
CA ASP A 55 9.35 24.00 -17.58
C ASP A 55 9.12 22.94 -16.50
N SER A 56 8.28 23.24 -15.51
CA SER A 56 7.85 22.28 -14.48
C SER A 56 7.08 21.09 -15.07
N CYS A 57 6.18 21.35 -16.01
CA CYS A 57 5.45 20.32 -16.75
C CYS A 57 6.41 19.44 -17.57
N LEU A 58 7.30 20.03 -18.37
CA LEU A 58 8.27 19.32 -19.19
C LEU A 58 9.22 18.45 -18.36
N LYS A 59 9.74 18.96 -17.24
CA LYS A 59 10.58 18.18 -16.30
C LYS A 59 9.82 16.98 -15.72
N SER A 60 8.54 17.15 -15.40
CA SER A 60 7.68 16.09 -14.86
C SER A 60 7.32 15.04 -15.90
N VAL A 61 7.07 15.45 -17.15
CA VAL A 61 6.85 14.53 -18.27
C VAL A 61 8.14 13.76 -18.56
N ALA A 62 9.29 14.44 -18.63
CA ALA A 62 10.58 13.82 -18.88
C ALA A 62 10.91 12.74 -17.83
N SER A 63 10.71 13.03 -16.54
CA SER A 63 11.01 12.09 -15.45
C SER A 63 10.09 10.87 -15.43
N GLN A 64 8.80 11.04 -15.76
CA GLN A 64 7.83 9.94 -15.74
C GLN A 64 7.86 9.08 -17.01
N THR A 65 8.20 9.67 -18.15
CA THR A 65 8.26 8.97 -19.46
C THR A 65 9.67 8.55 -19.86
N ASN A 66 10.69 9.00 -19.13
CA ASN A 66 12.10 8.87 -19.49
C ASN A 66 12.41 9.41 -20.91
N SER A 67 11.70 10.45 -21.34
CA SER A 67 11.84 11.05 -22.67
C SER A 67 12.76 12.27 -22.65
N THR A 68 13.88 12.20 -23.37
CA THR A 68 14.79 13.35 -23.54
C THR A 68 14.20 14.42 -24.46
N ALA A 69 13.22 14.05 -25.31
CA ALA A 69 12.51 15.00 -26.16
C ALA A 69 11.80 16.09 -25.34
N ALA A 70 11.27 15.76 -24.16
CA ALA A 70 10.70 16.76 -23.25
C ALA A 70 11.76 17.75 -22.73
N CYS A 71 12.96 17.25 -22.37
CA CYS A 71 14.06 18.11 -21.94
C CYS A 71 14.58 19.01 -23.06
N ALA A 72 14.50 18.56 -24.32
CA ALA A 72 14.89 19.35 -25.49
C ALA A 72 13.98 20.57 -25.74
N LEU A 73 12.75 20.58 -25.20
CA LEU A 73 11.82 21.71 -25.30
C LEU A 73 12.07 22.80 -24.23
N LEU A 74 12.95 22.56 -23.25
CA LEU A 74 13.30 23.57 -22.25
C LEU A 74 14.12 24.68 -22.90
N LYS A 75 13.64 25.92 -22.76
CA LYS A 75 14.28 27.10 -23.37
C LYS A 75 15.55 27.53 -22.64
N ASP A 76 15.58 27.36 -21.32
CA ASP A 76 16.72 27.70 -20.49
C ASP A 76 17.73 26.53 -20.47
N PRO A 77 18.95 26.71 -21.00
CA PRO A 77 20.00 25.70 -20.97
C PRO A 77 20.36 25.24 -19.54
N GLU A 78 20.22 26.09 -18.52
CA GLU A 78 20.47 25.73 -17.13
C GLU A 78 19.41 24.76 -16.58
N ASN A 79 18.20 24.78 -17.13
CA ASN A 79 17.15 23.83 -16.80
C ASN A 79 17.25 22.52 -17.57
N ARG A 80 17.97 22.52 -18.71
CA ARG A 80 18.11 21.34 -19.57
C ARG A 80 19.03 20.28 -18.98
N GLU A 81 20.21 20.66 -18.47
CA GLU A 81 21.13 19.73 -17.80
C GLU A 81 20.44 18.90 -16.71
N PRO A 82 19.77 19.50 -15.69
CA PRO A 82 19.18 18.71 -14.62
C PRO A 82 18.05 17.82 -15.11
N CYS A 83 17.32 18.21 -16.17
CA CYS A 83 16.30 17.38 -16.82
C CYS A 83 16.93 16.13 -17.48
N VAL A 84 17.94 16.34 -18.33
CA VAL A 84 18.65 15.25 -19.03
C VAL A 84 19.29 14.30 -18.04
N SER A 85 19.92 14.82 -16.98
CA SER A 85 20.54 14.03 -15.91
C SER A 85 19.54 13.12 -15.17
N ILE A 86 18.30 13.58 -14.95
CA ILE A 86 17.24 12.75 -14.36
C ILE A 86 16.84 11.63 -15.32
N VAL A 87 16.66 11.94 -16.61
CA VAL A 87 16.31 10.92 -17.62
C VAL A 87 17.43 9.88 -17.77
N ALA A 88 18.69 10.32 -17.81
CA ALA A 88 19.87 9.46 -17.87
C ALA A 88 19.95 8.55 -16.64
N ALA A 89 19.71 9.09 -15.44
CA ALA A 89 19.71 8.33 -14.19
C ALA A 89 18.61 7.27 -14.16
N ASN A 90 17.37 7.65 -14.53
CA ASN A 90 16.24 6.72 -14.57
C ASN A 90 16.45 5.60 -15.60
N LYS A 91 17.04 5.91 -16.75
CA LYS A 91 17.39 4.91 -17.79
C LYS A 91 18.62 4.08 -17.43
N LYS A 92 19.44 4.54 -16.49
CA LYS A 92 20.77 3.98 -16.19
C LYS A 92 21.67 4.00 -17.45
N ASP A 93 21.57 5.08 -18.22
CA ASP A 93 22.22 5.23 -19.52
C ASP A 93 23.01 6.54 -19.57
N PHE A 94 24.34 6.44 -19.47
CA PHE A 94 25.25 7.59 -19.53
C PHE A 94 25.27 8.25 -20.91
N SER A 95 24.92 7.52 -21.98
CA SER A 95 24.94 8.08 -23.34
C SER A 95 23.88 9.17 -23.54
N VAL A 96 22.84 9.21 -22.70
CA VAL A 96 21.87 10.31 -22.66
C VAL A 96 22.54 11.65 -22.31
N CYS A 97 23.61 11.65 -21.50
CA CYS A 97 24.37 12.86 -21.20
C CYS A 97 25.09 13.43 -22.43
N ASP A 98 25.35 12.62 -23.47
CA ASP A 98 26.01 13.06 -24.70
C ASP A 98 25.10 13.96 -25.55
N GLU A 99 23.79 14.04 -25.24
CA GLU A 99 22.88 15.04 -25.81
C GLU A 99 23.15 16.48 -25.31
N LEU A 100 23.98 16.65 -24.27
CA LEU A 100 24.43 17.95 -23.78
C LEU A 100 25.67 18.40 -24.57
N ASN A 101 25.52 19.49 -25.32
CA ASN A 101 26.59 20.03 -26.15
C ASN A 101 27.75 20.65 -25.32
N ASP A 102 27.47 21.11 -24.10
CA ASP A 102 28.47 21.69 -23.24
C ASP A 102 29.24 20.62 -22.47
N SER A 103 30.58 20.64 -22.58
CA SER A 103 31.44 19.62 -21.96
C SER A 103 31.38 19.63 -20.42
N ALA A 104 31.16 20.79 -19.80
CA ALA A 104 31.04 20.88 -18.34
C ALA A 104 29.69 20.31 -17.88
N GLN A 105 28.60 20.63 -18.58
CA GLN A 105 27.27 20.05 -18.32
C GLN A 105 27.24 18.54 -18.56
N ASN A 106 27.87 18.04 -19.63
CA ASN A 106 27.99 16.59 -19.88
C ASN A 106 28.72 15.88 -18.73
N LYS A 107 29.86 16.41 -18.27
CA LYS A 107 30.59 15.86 -17.11
C LYS A 107 29.76 15.91 -15.83
N ALA A 108 29.03 17.01 -15.59
CA ALA A 108 28.14 17.14 -14.45
C ALA A 108 27.01 16.11 -14.49
N CYS A 109 26.41 15.89 -15.67
CA CYS A 109 25.39 14.87 -15.90
C CYS A 109 25.95 13.47 -15.60
N MET A 110 27.10 13.10 -16.16
CA MET A 110 27.71 11.79 -15.91
C MET A 110 28.03 11.58 -14.42
N ALA A 111 28.56 12.59 -13.74
CA ALA A 111 28.84 12.53 -12.31
C ALA A 111 27.55 12.31 -11.49
N LYS A 112 26.46 13.00 -11.84
CA LYS A 112 25.15 12.88 -11.18
C LYS A 112 24.51 11.51 -11.43
N VAL A 113 24.56 11.00 -12.67
CA VAL A 113 24.10 9.65 -13.01
C VAL A 113 24.88 8.59 -12.24
N GLY A 114 26.21 8.73 -12.19
CA GLY A 114 27.09 7.84 -11.43
C GLY A 114 26.81 7.87 -9.92
N LEU A 115 26.52 9.05 -9.36
CA LEU A 115 26.14 9.18 -7.96
C LEU A 115 24.81 8.49 -7.65
N ILE A 116 23.76 8.76 -8.44
CA ILE A 116 22.43 8.16 -8.25
C ILE A 116 22.52 6.63 -8.38
N TYR A 117 23.15 6.15 -9.46
CA TYR A 117 23.34 4.72 -9.68
C TYR A 117 24.19 4.07 -8.58
N GLY A 118 25.24 4.77 -8.12
CA GLY A 118 26.08 4.32 -7.02
C GLY A 118 25.31 4.18 -5.70
N ILE A 119 24.41 5.11 -5.39
CA ILE A 119 23.53 5.05 -4.22
C ILE A 119 22.58 3.84 -4.35
N GLU A 120 21.88 3.69 -5.47
CA GLU A 120 20.99 2.54 -5.69
C GLU A 120 21.72 1.20 -5.57
N ALA A 121 22.93 1.11 -6.16
CA ALA A 121 23.75 -0.09 -6.09
C ALA A 121 24.23 -0.37 -4.66
N ALA A 122 24.58 0.66 -3.89
CA ALA A 122 24.97 0.54 -2.49
C ALA A 122 23.80 0.08 -1.61
N GLU A 123 22.61 0.64 -1.79
CA GLU A 123 21.38 0.21 -1.08
C GLU A 123 21.02 -1.24 -1.41
N ALA A 124 21.08 -1.62 -2.70
CA ALA A 124 20.84 -3.00 -3.11
C ALA A 124 21.89 -3.97 -2.54
N ALA A 125 23.17 -3.57 -2.52
CA ALA A 125 24.24 -4.35 -1.91
C ALA A 125 24.05 -4.50 -0.40
N GLN A 126 23.63 -3.43 0.29
CA GLN A 126 23.33 -3.46 1.71
C GLN A 126 22.15 -4.40 2.01
N GLU A 127 21.06 -4.35 1.25
CA GLU A 127 19.92 -5.25 1.42
C GLU A 127 20.31 -6.71 1.18
N LYS A 128 21.08 -6.97 0.11
CA LYS A 128 21.61 -8.32 -0.16
C LYS A 128 22.55 -8.81 0.93
N ALA A 129 23.37 -7.92 1.52
CA ALA A 129 24.22 -8.27 2.65
C ALA A 129 23.40 -8.64 3.90
N LYS A 130 22.28 -7.96 4.16
CA LYS A 130 21.35 -8.31 5.25
C LYS A 130 20.73 -9.69 5.02
N GLU A 131 20.28 -9.98 3.81
CA GLU A 131 19.73 -11.30 3.45
C GLU A 131 20.76 -12.42 3.64
N LEU A 132 21.99 -12.21 3.18
CA LEU A 132 23.07 -13.16 3.37
C LEU A 132 23.39 -13.36 4.86
N TYR A 133 23.39 -12.27 5.64
CA TYR A 133 23.60 -12.35 7.08
C TYR A 133 22.50 -13.16 7.77
N ASP A 134 21.23 -12.90 7.46
CA ASP A 134 20.10 -13.66 8.00
C ASP A 134 20.11 -15.13 7.56
N ALA A 135 20.56 -15.42 6.34
CA ALA A 135 20.71 -16.79 5.85
C ALA A 135 21.78 -17.56 6.63
N VAL A 136 22.83 -16.89 7.09
CA VAL A 136 23.94 -17.50 7.84
C VAL A 136 23.64 -17.59 9.34
N TYR A 137 23.09 -16.53 9.94
CA TYR A 137 22.94 -16.41 11.40
C TYR A 137 21.49 -16.56 11.90
N GLY A 138 20.54 -16.75 10.99
CA GLY A 138 19.11 -16.92 11.28
C GLY A 138 18.28 -15.67 10.95
N LYS A 139 16.99 -15.87 10.69
CA LYS A 139 16.06 -14.81 10.26
C LYS A 139 16.00 -13.67 11.28
N GLY A 140 16.22 -12.44 10.84
CA GLY A 140 16.27 -11.25 11.70
C GLY A 140 17.50 -11.17 12.60
N ALA A 141 18.54 -11.99 12.40
CA ALA A 141 19.78 -11.90 13.16
C ALA A 141 20.50 -10.57 12.91
N TYR A 142 20.36 -9.99 11.72
CA TYR A 142 20.90 -8.66 11.45
C TYR A 142 20.32 -7.59 12.39
N CYS A 143 19.03 -7.71 12.74
CA CYS A 143 18.33 -6.73 13.59
C CYS A 143 18.85 -6.66 15.02
N GLU A 144 19.54 -7.69 15.52
CA GLU A 144 20.17 -7.69 16.85
C GLU A 144 21.30 -6.66 16.98
N ARG A 145 21.75 -6.07 15.86
CA ARG A 145 22.78 -5.03 15.84
C ARG A 145 22.22 -3.63 16.05
N GLU A 146 20.90 -3.45 15.94
CA GLU A 146 20.25 -2.17 16.17
C GLU A 146 20.33 -1.82 17.66
N LYS A 147 20.79 -0.59 17.97
CA LYS A 147 20.97 -0.14 19.35
C LYS A 147 19.69 0.43 19.96
N ASP A 148 18.79 0.91 19.11
CA ASP A 148 17.53 1.49 19.54
C ASP A 148 16.44 0.41 19.53
N ASP A 149 15.77 0.22 20.68
CA ASP A 149 14.77 -0.84 20.85
C ASP A 149 13.57 -0.69 19.90
N PHE A 150 13.24 0.55 19.50
CA PHE A 150 12.18 0.78 18.54
C PHE A 150 12.61 0.36 17.13
N GLN A 151 13.79 0.79 16.67
CA GLN A 151 14.36 0.39 15.38
C GLN A 151 14.59 -1.12 15.31
N LYS A 152 15.08 -1.75 16.39
CA LYS A 152 15.22 -3.20 16.51
C LYS A 152 13.88 -3.91 16.32
N ALA A 153 12.84 -3.48 17.05
CA ALA A 153 11.51 -4.08 16.94
C ALA A 153 10.91 -3.93 15.54
N GLU A 154 11.08 -2.75 14.91
CA GLU A 154 10.62 -2.51 13.54
C GLU A 154 11.38 -3.38 12.52
N CYS A 155 12.69 -3.53 12.67
CA CYS A 155 13.52 -4.40 11.85
C CYS A 155 13.07 -5.87 11.97
N LEU A 156 12.82 -6.34 13.18
CA LEU A 156 12.35 -7.70 13.45
C LEU A 156 10.95 -7.94 12.87
N LEU A 157 10.04 -6.97 12.95
CA LEU A 157 8.73 -7.04 12.31
C LEU A 157 8.86 -7.18 10.78
N LYS A 158 9.66 -6.32 10.14
CA LYS A 158 9.90 -6.40 8.68
C LYS A 158 10.48 -7.76 8.29
N SER A 159 11.41 -8.28 9.09
CA SER A 159 11.98 -9.62 8.88
C SER A 159 10.93 -10.72 9.04
N ALA A 160 10.10 -10.67 10.08
CA ALA A 160 9.02 -11.63 10.32
C ALA A 160 8.02 -11.66 9.16
N LEU A 161 7.67 -10.49 8.62
CA LEU A 161 6.79 -10.37 7.44
C LEU A 161 7.47 -10.90 6.16
N LYS A 162 8.73 -10.52 5.92
CA LYS A 162 9.51 -10.97 4.75
C LYS A 162 9.62 -12.49 4.69
N TYR A 163 9.92 -13.13 5.82
CA TYR A 163 10.12 -14.58 5.89
C TYR A 163 8.86 -15.37 6.29
N LYS A 164 7.73 -14.69 6.49
CA LYS A 164 6.46 -15.28 6.96
C LYS A 164 6.64 -16.13 8.22
N ASP A 165 7.45 -15.62 9.14
CA ASP A 165 7.92 -16.38 10.30
C ASP A 165 7.62 -15.65 11.61
N PRO A 166 6.55 -16.03 12.34
CA PRO A 166 6.18 -15.38 13.57
C PRO A 166 7.17 -15.63 14.72
N ASP A 167 8.10 -16.59 14.60
CA ASP A 167 9.12 -16.83 15.64
C ASP A 167 10.17 -15.73 15.67
N VAL A 168 10.35 -14.99 14.57
CA VAL A 168 11.21 -13.80 14.55
C VAL A 168 10.73 -12.76 15.57
N CYS A 169 9.41 -12.64 15.79
CA CYS A 169 8.82 -11.73 16.76
C CYS A 169 9.18 -12.07 18.21
N ALA A 170 9.62 -13.30 18.51
CA ALA A 170 10.04 -13.68 19.86
C ALA A 170 11.36 -13.01 20.31
N LYS A 171 12.08 -12.39 19.37
CA LYS A 171 13.30 -11.61 19.62
C LYS A 171 13.03 -10.16 20.05
N ILE A 172 11.76 -9.75 20.08
CA ILE A 172 11.35 -8.41 20.53
C ILE A 172 11.14 -8.45 22.04
N ASP A 173 11.93 -7.66 22.79
CA ASP A 173 11.93 -7.69 24.25
C ASP A 173 10.61 -7.21 24.87
N ALA A 174 9.98 -6.18 24.28
CA ALA A 174 8.69 -5.67 24.74
C ALA A 174 7.54 -6.59 24.29
N GLU A 175 6.90 -7.27 25.24
CA GLU A 175 5.84 -8.26 24.99
C GLU A 175 4.68 -7.72 24.15
N GLU A 176 4.24 -6.48 24.40
CA GLU A 176 3.20 -5.83 23.61
C GLU A 176 3.60 -5.71 22.13
N LYS A 177 4.84 -5.26 21.86
CA LYS A 177 5.38 -5.15 20.49
C LYS A 177 5.55 -6.53 19.85
N ALA A 178 5.99 -7.53 20.60
CA ALA A 178 6.10 -8.91 20.12
C ALA A 178 4.73 -9.48 19.73
N ASN A 179 3.70 -9.21 20.53
CA ASN A 179 2.32 -9.61 20.26
C ASN A 179 1.75 -8.92 19.01
N ASN A 180 1.96 -7.61 18.86
CA ASN A 180 1.58 -6.87 17.66
C ASN A 180 2.30 -7.39 16.41
N CYS A 181 3.59 -7.77 16.54
CA CYS A 181 4.35 -8.36 15.46
C CYS A 181 3.74 -9.70 14.99
N ARG A 182 3.41 -10.59 15.94
CA ARG A 182 2.78 -11.89 15.62
C ARG A 182 1.40 -11.71 14.99
N GLN A 183 0.62 -10.76 15.48
CA GLN A 183 -0.68 -10.41 14.90
C GLN A 183 -0.55 -9.91 13.46
N ALA A 184 0.43 -9.03 13.19
CA ALA A 184 0.70 -8.55 11.83
C ALA A 184 1.05 -9.70 10.87
N VAL A 185 1.93 -10.63 11.28
CA VAL A 185 2.26 -11.83 10.50
C VAL A 185 1.00 -12.69 10.27
N ALA A 186 0.19 -12.90 11.30
CA ALA A 186 -1.05 -13.67 11.20
C ALA A 186 -2.03 -13.07 10.18
N TYR A 187 -2.21 -11.75 10.18
CA TYR A 187 -3.13 -11.06 9.26
C TYR A 187 -2.62 -11.01 7.82
N SER A 188 -1.31 -10.76 7.63
CA SER A 188 -0.70 -10.70 6.32
C SER A 188 -0.76 -12.06 5.61
N PHE A 189 -0.60 -13.17 6.34
CA PHE A 189 -0.51 -14.50 5.75
C PHE A 189 -1.63 -15.46 6.12
N SER A 190 -2.68 -14.96 6.79
CA SER A 190 -3.79 -15.76 7.30
C SER A 190 -3.31 -16.97 8.14
N ASP A 191 -2.24 -16.76 8.94
CA ASP A 191 -1.59 -17.82 9.74
C ASP A 191 -2.14 -17.87 11.16
N ASN A 192 -3.05 -18.80 11.42
CA ASN A 192 -3.62 -18.98 12.76
C ASN A 192 -2.60 -19.50 13.79
N ASN A 193 -1.50 -20.13 13.35
CA ASN A 193 -0.45 -20.54 14.28
C ASN A 193 0.34 -19.34 14.81
N ALA A 194 0.46 -18.26 14.03
CA ALA A 194 1.00 -17.00 14.52
C ALA A 194 0.11 -16.39 15.62
N CYS A 195 -1.22 -16.42 15.48
CA CYS A 195 -2.14 -15.98 16.54
C CYS A 195 -1.94 -16.77 17.84
N LYS A 196 -1.76 -18.09 17.77
CA LYS A 196 -1.51 -18.94 18.95
C LYS A 196 -0.23 -18.60 19.72
N LYS A 197 0.72 -17.90 19.09
CA LYS A 197 1.96 -17.44 19.73
C LYS A 197 1.79 -16.12 20.47
N ILE A 198 0.66 -15.44 20.33
CA ILE A 198 0.33 -14.21 21.08
C ILE A 198 0.07 -14.58 22.54
N THR A 199 0.76 -13.94 23.47
CA THR A 199 0.65 -14.21 24.91
C THR A 199 -0.52 -13.47 25.55
N ASN A 200 -0.87 -12.28 25.05
CA ASN A 200 -2.07 -11.56 25.45
C ASN A 200 -3.33 -12.32 24.97
N GLN A 201 -4.14 -12.83 25.90
CA GLN A 201 -5.27 -13.71 25.57
C GLN A 201 -6.38 -13.01 24.77
N ASP A 202 -6.66 -11.75 25.05
CA ASP A 202 -7.71 -11.00 24.35
C ASP A 202 -7.28 -10.69 22.91
N LEU A 203 -6.01 -10.32 22.72
CA LEU A 203 -5.44 -10.12 21.39
C LEU A 203 -5.34 -11.45 20.63
N GLN A 204 -4.97 -12.54 21.29
CA GLN A 204 -4.93 -13.88 20.68
C GLN A 204 -6.31 -14.31 20.17
N LYS A 205 -7.37 -14.14 20.98
CA LYS A 205 -8.75 -14.46 20.58
C LYS A 205 -9.17 -13.62 19.39
N THR A 206 -8.96 -12.30 19.47
CA THR A 206 -9.27 -11.36 18.38
C THR A 206 -8.56 -11.74 17.09
N CYS A 207 -7.25 -12.00 17.17
CA CYS A 207 -6.43 -12.44 16.04
C CYS A 207 -6.98 -13.72 15.41
N SER A 208 -7.25 -14.74 16.22
CA SER A 208 -7.71 -16.05 15.74
C SER A 208 -9.07 -15.93 15.04
N SER A 209 -9.99 -15.16 15.61
CA SER A 209 -11.31 -14.92 15.04
C SER A 209 -11.25 -14.17 13.71
N GLU A 210 -10.41 -13.14 13.61
CA GLU A 210 -10.25 -12.36 12.36
C GLU A 210 -9.58 -13.18 11.25
N VAL A 211 -8.54 -13.96 11.57
CA VAL A 211 -7.88 -14.85 10.61
C VAL A 211 -8.85 -15.94 10.13
N ALA A 212 -9.61 -16.56 11.04
CA ALA A 212 -10.59 -17.57 10.68
C ALA A 212 -11.71 -17.01 9.79
N PHE A 213 -12.19 -15.80 10.08
CA PHE A 213 -13.18 -15.11 9.27
C PHE A 213 -12.63 -14.79 7.86
N LYS A 214 -11.42 -14.24 7.77
CA LYS A 214 -10.75 -13.96 6.49
C LYS A 214 -10.61 -15.22 5.62
N LEU A 215 -10.10 -16.32 6.19
CA LEU A 215 -9.98 -17.60 5.49
C LEU A 215 -11.34 -18.15 5.05
N SER A 216 -12.38 -17.98 5.88
CA SER A 216 -13.74 -18.41 5.54
C SER A 216 -14.30 -17.64 4.35
N MET A 217 -14.01 -16.33 4.28
CA MET A 217 -14.36 -15.46 3.15
C MET A 217 -13.62 -15.83 1.87
N GLU A 218 -12.30 -16.08 1.95
CA GLU A 218 -11.46 -16.43 0.80
C GLU A 218 -11.80 -17.81 0.23
N THR A 219 -12.09 -18.79 1.09
CA THR A 219 -12.39 -20.17 0.67
C THR A 219 -13.87 -20.42 0.39
N GLY A 220 -14.74 -19.53 0.86
CA GLY A 220 -16.18 -19.72 0.77
C GLY A 220 -16.71 -20.88 1.62
N THR A 221 -16.04 -21.20 2.74
CA THR A 221 -16.40 -22.29 3.67
C THR A 221 -16.37 -21.77 5.12
N VAL A 222 -17.04 -22.44 6.06
CA VAL A 222 -17.03 -22.06 7.50
C VAL A 222 -16.18 -22.98 8.37
N GLU A 223 -15.39 -23.88 7.76
CA GLU A 223 -14.57 -24.86 8.50
C GLU A 223 -13.49 -24.20 9.37
N PHE A 224 -13.05 -23.00 9.01
CA PHE A 224 -12.10 -22.24 9.83
C PHE A 224 -12.77 -21.65 11.08
N CYS A 225 -14.01 -21.16 10.97
CA CYS A 225 -14.77 -20.65 12.12
C CYS A 225 -15.01 -21.73 13.19
N LYS A 226 -15.22 -22.99 12.79
CA LYS A 226 -15.43 -24.11 13.73
C LYS A 226 -14.24 -24.42 14.63
N LYS A 227 -13.06 -23.91 14.30
CA LYS A 227 -11.84 -24.08 15.11
C LYS A 227 -11.75 -23.07 16.26
N LEU A 228 -12.66 -22.10 16.33
CA LEU A 228 -12.73 -21.10 17.39
C LEU A 228 -13.51 -21.64 18.60
N PRO A 229 -13.38 -21.02 19.78
CA PRO A 229 -14.28 -21.27 20.90
C PRO A 229 -15.75 -21.11 20.48
N PRO A 230 -16.71 -21.84 21.07
CA PRO A 230 -18.10 -21.87 20.59
C PRO A 230 -18.76 -20.50 20.41
N GLU A 231 -18.51 -19.55 21.31
CA GLU A 231 -19.04 -18.18 21.23
C GLU A 231 -18.50 -17.42 20.01
N ASP A 232 -17.19 -17.49 19.78
CA ASP A 232 -16.52 -16.87 18.63
C ASP A 232 -16.85 -17.58 17.31
N ALA A 233 -17.05 -18.89 17.34
CA ALA A 233 -17.41 -19.71 16.19
C ALA A 233 -18.77 -19.31 15.64
N ASP A 234 -19.78 -19.18 16.50
CA ASP A 234 -21.14 -18.77 16.09
C ASP A 234 -21.10 -17.37 15.46
N LYS A 235 -20.35 -16.43 16.04
CA LYS A 235 -20.17 -15.08 15.49
C LYS A 235 -19.47 -15.11 14.12
N CYS A 236 -18.39 -15.88 13.99
CA CYS A 236 -17.64 -16.03 12.73
C CYS A 236 -18.51 -16.65 11.63
N ILE A 237 -19.25 -17.72 11.93
CA ILE A 237 -20.17 -18.38 10.99
C ILE A 237 -21.25 -17.40 10.52
N ALA A 238 -21.89 -16.68 11.45
CA ALA A 238 -22.95 -15.74 11.12
C ALA A 238 -22.44 -14.61 10.20
N LEU A 239 -21.30 -13.99 10.54
CA LEU A 239 -20.68 -12.97 9.71
C LEU A 239 -20.31 -13.49 8.31
N THR A 240 -19.78 -14.71 8.23
CA THR A 240 -19.43 -15.34 6.96
C THR A 240 -20.67 -15.61 6.11
N ALA A 241 -21.74 -16.15 6.72
CA ALA A 241 -23.02 -16.41 6.05
C ALA A 241 -23.60 -15.14 5.42
N MET A 242 -23.62 -14.05 6.17
CA MET A 242 -24.12 -12.75 5.70
C MET A 242 -23.25 -12.18 4.58
N ARG A 243 -21.93 -12.16 4.77
CA ARG A 243 -20.99 -11.59 3.79
C ARG A 243 -20.86 -12.43 2.53
N LEU A 244 -21.12 -13.72 2.57
CA LEU A 244 -21.19 -14.58 1.38
C LEU A 244 -22.61 -14.73 0.83
N ALA A 245 -23.62 -14.18 1.50
CA ALA A 245 -25.04 -14.35 1.17
C ALA A 245 -25.45 -15.82 1.03
N ARG A 246 -24.99 -16.64 1.99
CA ARG A 246 -25.20 -18.09 2.04
C ARG A 246 -25.93 -18.48 3.32
N PRO A 247 -27.28 -18.43 3.35
CA PRO A 247 -28.06 -18.71 4.56
C PRO A 247 -27.84 -20.12 5.11
N GLY A 248 -27.50 -21.11 4.26
CA GLY A 248 -27.22 -22.48 4.70
C GLY A 248 -26.01 -22.61 5.64
N PHE A 249 -25.15 -21.60 5.75
CA PHE A 249 -24.11 -21.59 6.78
C PHE A 249 -24.68 -21.37 8.19
N CYS A 250 -25.80 -20.67 8.31
CA CYS A 250 -26.46 -20.41 9.59
C CYS A 250 -26.97 -21.68 10.27
N ASP A 251 -27.27 -22.75 9.52
CA ASP A 251 -27.75 -24.02 10.08
C ASP A 251 -26.75 -24.68 11.03
N GLN A 252 -25.49 -24.26 10.95
CA GLN A 252 -24.38 -24.75 11.79
C GLN A 252 -24.25 -24.02 13.13
N LEU A 253 -25.04 -22.97 13.36
CA LEU A 253 -25.03 -22.18 14.61
C LEU A 253 -25.72 -22.94 15.74
N ASN A 254 -25.14 -22.97 16.93
CA ASN A 254 -25.71 -23.72 18.06
C ASN A 254 -26.90 -23.01 18.71
N ASN A 255 -26.85 -21.68 18.79
CA ASN A 255 -27.92 -20.89 19.39
C ASN A 255 -29.08 -20.66 18.40
N GLN A 256 -30.29 -21.11 18.76
CA GLN A 256 -31.48 -21.00 17.90
C GLN A 256 -31.84 -19.54 17.54
N THR A 257 -31.75 -18.62 18.50
CA THR A 257 -32.03 -17.20 18.27
C THR A 257 -31.01 -16.60 17.29
N THR A 258 -29.72 -16.83 17.53
CA THR A 258 -28.65 -16.39 16.62
C THR A 258 -28.81 -16.99 15.23
N ARG A 259 -29.20 -18.28 15.15
CA ARG A 259 -29.48 -18.97 13.89
C ARG A 259 -30.59 -18.28 13.08
N MET A 260 -31.73 -18.00 13.70
CA MET A 260 -32.85 -17.36 13.01
C MET A 260 -32.48 -15.95 12.49
N ASN A 261 -31.78 -15.18 13.31
CA ASN A 261 -31.31 -13.85 12.91
C ASN A 261 -30.32 -13.92 11.74
N CYS A 262 -29.36 -14.84 11.80
CA CYS A 262 -28.40 -15.10 10.73
C CYS A 262 -29.11 -15.45 9.41
N ILE A 263 -30.09 -16.36 9.43
CA ILE A 263 -30.82 -16.79 8.23
C ILE A 263 -31.52 -15.59 7.58
N LYS A 264 -32.18 -14.76 8.40
CA LYS A 264 -32.85 -13.55 7.93
C LYS A 264 -31.86 -12.60 7.25
N GLU A 265 -30.80 -12.22 7.94
CA GLU A 265 -29.81 -11.25 7.44
C GLU A 265 -29.06 -11.78 6.20
N ALA A 266 -28.76 -13.07 6.14
CA ALA A 266 -28.12 -13.68 4.97
C ALA A 266 -29.05 -13.73 3.75
N ASN A 267 -30.35 -13.96 3.94
CA ASN A 267 -31.35 -13.89 2.87
C ASN A 267 -31.54 -12.46 2.35
N ASP A 268 -31.57 -11.47 3.25
CA ASP A 268 -31.66 -10.06 2.88
C ASP A 268 -30.42 -9.65 2.05
N ALA A 269 -29.23 -10.07 2.46
CA ALA A 269 -27.98 -9.86 1.71
C ALA A 269 -27.99 -10.55 0.33
N ALA A 270 -28.54 -11.77 0.23
CA ALA A 270 -28.69 -12.48 -1.05
C ALA A 270 -29.63 -11.75 -2.00
N THR A 271 -30.76 -11.26 -1.48
CA THR A 271 -31.73 -10.49 -2.25
C THR A 271 -31.10 -9.22 -2.80
N LEU A 272 -30.37 -8.47 -1.97
CA LEU A 272 -29.70 -7.24 -2.39
C LEU A 272 -28.66 -7.49 -3.51
N ARG A 273 -27.86 -8.57 -3.39
CA ARG A 273 -26.91 -8.97 -4.45
C ARG A 273 -27.58 -9.32 -5.77
N SER A 274 -28.76 -9.95 -5.73
CA SER A 274 -29.49 -10.31 -6.96
C SER A 274 -30.04 -9.09 -7.70
N ILE A 275 -30.23 -7.97 -7.00
CA ILE A 275 -30.67 -6.70 -7.56
C ILE A 275 -29.49 -5.94 -8.17
N THR A 276 -28.32 -5.92 -7.50
CA THR A 276 -27.16 -5.13 -7.96
C THR A 276 -26.37 -5.75 -9.11
N GLN A 277 -26.61 -7.02 -9.43
CA GLN A 277 -25.96 -7.73 -10.55
C GLN A 277 -26.76 -7.67 -11.86
N LYS A 278 -27.91 -6.98 -11.89
CA LYS A 278 -28.72 -6.75 -13.09
C LYS A 278 -28.41 -5.39 -13.70
#